data_AF-A0A933LQ62-F1
#
_entry.id   AF-A0A933LQ62-F1
#
_cell.length_a   1.000
_cell.length_b   1.000
_cell.length_c   1.000
_cell.angle_alpha   90.00
_cell.angle_beta   90.00
_cell.angle_gamma   90.00
#
_symmetry.space_group_name_H-M   'P 1'
#
loop_
_entity.id
_entity.type
_entity.pdbx_description
1 polymer ?
#
loop_
_entity_poly.entity_id
_entity_poly.type
_entity_poly.pdbx_seq_one_letter_code
_entity_poly.pdbx_strand_id
1 'polypeptide(L)' 'MDPKSLELLEFPQIKKILAGFTSFSASRLLALDLQPVTDYDQVRLLLLHSAEARNLLSIKPGFSIGGVQDIR' A
#
# COMPACT_ATOMS: atom_id res chain seq x y z
N MET A 1 -5.89 -11.05 -12.40
CA MET A 1 -7.20 -10.51 -12.84
C MET A 1 -7.05 -9.90 -14.22
N ASP A 2 -8.10 -9.84 -15.03
CA ASP A 2 -8.04 -9.24 -16.36
C ASP A 2 -8.03 -7.69 -16.28
N PRO A 3 -7.37 -6.99 -17.22
CA PRO A 3 -7.27 -5.52 -17.19
C PRO A 3 -8.61 -4.79 -17.27
N LYS A 4 -9.60 -5.33 -17.99
CA LYS A 4 -10.90 -4.68 -18.18
C LYS A 4 -11.66 -4.60 -16.86
N SER A 5 -11.62 -5.68 -16.06
CA SER A 5 -12.17 -5.69 -14.72
C SER A 5 -11.49 -4.67 -13.80
N LEU A 6 -10.17 -4.48 -13.92
CA LEU A 6 -9.45 -3.50 -13.10
C LEU A 6 -9.81 -2.06 -13.45
N GLU A 7 -10.01 -1.75 -14.73
CA GLU A 7 -10.51 -0.44 -15.15
C GLU A 7 -11.94 -0.21 -14.66
N LEU A 8 -12.83 -1.21 -14.80
CA LEU A 8 -14.22 -1.11 -14.34
C LEU A 8 -14.33 -0.93 -12.82
N LEU A 9 -13.41 -1.51 -12.05
CA LEU A 9 -13.34 -1.37 -10.60
C LEU A 9 -12.54 -0.14 -10.15
N GLU A 10 -12.13 0.72 -11.08
CA GLU A 10 -11.34 1.93 -10.82
C GLU A 10 -10.05 1.65 -10.02
N PHE A 11 -9.48 0.46 -10.19
CA PHE A 11 -8.28 0.05 -9.48
C PHE A 11 -7.09 1.00 -9.72
N PRO A 12 -6.84 1.51 -10.95
CA PRO A 12 -5.79 2.51 -11.18
C PRO A 12 -5.98 3.80 -10.36
N GLN A 13 -7.22 4.27 -10.18
CA GLN A 13 -7.55 5.46 -9.41
C GLN A 13 -7.31 5.23 -7.92
N ILE A 14 -7.71 4.06 -7.40
CA ILE A 14 -7.45 3.66 -6.01
C ILE A 14 -5.95 3.64 -5.71
N LYS A 15 -5.13 3.10 -6.61
CA LYS A 15 -3.66 3.11 -6.46
C LYS A 15 -3.09 4.53 -6.41
N LYS A 16 -3.62 5.45 -7.21
CA LYS A 16 -3.20 6.88 -7.18
C LYS A 16 -3.56 7.54 -5.85
N ILE A 17 -4.75 7.25 -5.30
CA ILE A 17 -5.16 7.73 -3.98
C ILE A 17 -4.21 7.19 -2.90
N LEU A 18 -3.95 5.87 -2.90
CA LEU A 18 -3.00 5.24 -1.97
C LEU A 18 -1.59 5.87 -2.06
N ALA A 19 -1.09 6.06 -3.28
CA ALA A 19 0.19 6.70 -3.56
C ALA A 19 0.25 8.17 -3.09
N GLY A 20 -0.89 8.82 -2.84
CA GLY A 20 -0.97 10.15 -2.23
C GLY A 20 -0.68 10.15 -0.73
N PHE A 21 -0.87 9.02 -0.05
CA PHE A 21 -0.62 8.88 1.40
C PHE A 21 0.81 8.43 1.73
N THR A 22 1.63 8.11 0.73
CA THR A 22 3.01 7.66 0.94
C THR A 22 3.95 8.84 1.22
N SER A 23 4.81 8.74 2.23
CA SER A 23 5.75 9.80 2.60
C SER A 23 7.07 9.78 1.82
N PHE A 24 7.38 8.69 1.10
CA PHE A 24 8.62 8.55 0.32
C PHE A 24 8.34 8.21 -1.13
N SER A 25 9.23 8.61 -2.02
CA SER A 25 9.04 8.40 -3.44
C SER A 25 9.12 6.91 -3.85
N ALA A 26 9.99 6.13 -3.20
CA ALA A 26 10.06 4.69 -3.39
C ALA A 26 8.73 4.02 -2.99
N SER A 27 8.17 4.39 -1.83
CA SER A 27 6.85 3.89 -1.41
C SER A 27 5.72 4.29 -2.36
N ARG A 28 5.81 5.48 -2.98
CA ARG A 28 4.85 5.92 -4.00
C ARG A 28 4.87 5.00 -5.22
N LEU A 29 6.06 4.64 -5.71
CA LEU A 29 6.20 3.72 -6.84
C LEU A 29 5.64 2.34 -6.49
N LEU A 30 5.96 1.81 -5.30
CA LEU A 30 5.39 0.54 -4.82
C LEU A 30 3.86 0.55 -4.77
N ALA A 31 3.25 1.66 -4.33
CA ALA A 31 1.80 1.81 -4.33
C ALA A 31 1.20 1.86 -5.75
N LEU A 32 1.90 2.48 -6.71
CA LEU A 32 1.46 2.56 -8.10
C LEU A 32 1.62 1.23 -8.85
N ASP A 33 2.65 0.44 -8.52
CA ASP A 33 2.93 -0.84 -9.16
C ASP A 33 2.10 -2.00 -8.59
N LEU A 34 1.37 -1.77 -7.48
CA LEU A 34 0.55 -2.76 -6.81
C LEU A 34 -0.39 -3.50 -7.78
N GLN A 35 -0.45 -4.82 -7.63
CA GLN A 35 -1.31 -5.70 -8.42
C GLN A 35 -2.24 -6.50 -7.51
N PRO A 36 -3.45 -6.84 -7.98
CA PRO A 36 -4.33 -7.73 -7.23
C PRO A 36 -3.68 -9.09 -7.03
N VAL A 37 -3.79 -9.62 -5.82
CA VAL A 37 -3.33 -10.95 -5.44
C VAL A 37 -4.55 -11.85 -5.21
N THR A 38 -4.50 -13.08 -5.70
CA THR A 38 -5.57 -14.06 -5.57
C THR A 38 -5.19 -15.29 -4.74
N ASP A 39 -3.92 -15.44 -4.39
CA ASP A 39 -3.47 -16.48 -3.48
C ASP A 39 -3.96 -16.20 -2.06
N TYR A 40 -4.63 -17.18 -1.44
CA TYR A 40 -5.30 -16.99 -0.16
C TYR A 40 -4.30 -16.68 0.96
N ASP A 41 -3.22 -17.45 1.07
CA ASP A 41 -2.24 -17.29 2.15
C ASP A 41 -1.50 -15.96 2.03
N GLN A 42 -1.15 -15.56 0.81
CA GLN A 42 -0.55 -14.27 0.54
C GLN A 42 -1.50 -13.12 0.88
N VAL A 43 -2.78 -13.19 0.49
CA VAL A 43 -3.79 -12.17 0.83
C VAL A 43 -3.96 -12.08 2.35
N ARG A 44 -4.08 -13.23 3.02
CA ARG A 44 -4.22 -13.28 4.49
C ARG A 44 -3.03 -12.62 5.18
N LEU A 45 -1.80 -12.91 4.74
CA LEU A 45 -0.58 -12.33 5.31
C LEU A 45 -0.52 -10.81 5.11
N LEU A 46 -0.81 -10.32 3.90
CA LEU A 46 -0.79 -8.89 3.58
C LEU A 46 -1.85 -8.11 4.39
N LEU A 47 -3.04 -8.68 4.57
CA LEU A 47 -4.09 -8.10 5.39
C LEU A 47 -3.70 -8.07 6.88
N LEU A 48 -3.06 -9.13 7.39
CA LEU A 48 -2.55 -9.17 8.75
C LEU A 48 -1.52 -8.07 9.00
N HIS A 49 -0.50 -7.95 8.13
CA HIS A 49 0.51 -6.90 8.23
C HIS A 49 -0.11 -5.49 8.20
N SER A 50 -1.11 -5.28 7.33
CA SER A 50 -1.82 -4.00 7.23
C SER A 50 -2.62 -3.69 8.51
N ALA A 51 -3.23 -4.71 9.12
CA ALA A 51 -3.95 -4.56 10.37
C ALA A 51 -3.00 -4.24 11.53
N GLU A 52 -1.85 -4.90 11.60
CA GLU A 52 -0.81 -4.65 12.60
C GLU A 52 -0.22 -3.24 12.45
N ALA A 53 0.11 -2.81 11.24
CA ALA A 53 0.61 -1.47 10.97
C ALA A 53 -0.40 -0.39 11.39
N ARG A 54 -1.70 -0.59 11.08
CA ARG A 54 -2.76 0.33 11.52
C ARG A 54 -2.89 0.35 13.04
N ASN A 55 -2.81 -0.81 13.70
CA ASN A 55 -2.84 -0.89 15.16
C ASN A 55 -1.65 -0.15 15.79
N LEU A 56 -0.45 -0.33 15.25
CA LEU A 56 0.75 0.39 15.70
C LEU A 56 0.58 1.91 15.60
N LEU A 57 0.03 2.41 14.49
CA LEU A 57 -0.26 3.84 14.32
C LEU A 57 -1.32 4.34 15.32
N SER A 58 -2.29 3.50 15.68
CA SER A 58 -3.30 3.83 16.69
C SER A 58 -2.71 3.91 18.10
N ILE A 59 -1.80 2.99 18.45
CA ILE A 59 -1.17 2.93 19.78
C ILE A 59 -0.07 4.01 19.92
N LYS A 60 0.62 4.33 18.83
CA LYS A 60 1.70 5.32 18.80
C LYS A 60 1.45 6.35 17.68
N PRO A 61 0.58 7.35 17.92
CA PRO A 61 0.39 8.46 17.00
C PRO A 61 1.72 9.19 16.75
N GLY A 62 2.09 9.37 15.49
CA GLY A 62 3.39 9.95 15.12
C GLY A 62 4.53 8.93 14.99
N PHE A 63 4.24 7.62 15.08
CA PHE A 63 5.18 6.61 14.61
C PHE A 63 5.52 6.88 13.14
N SER A 64 6.79 7.15 12.90
CA SER A 64 7.40 7.27 11.59
C SER A 64 8.62 6.37 11.60
N ILE A 65 8.96 5.84 10.43
CA ILE A 65 10.15 5.00 10.28
C ILE A 65 11.45 5.80 10.51
N GLY A 66 11.40 7.13 10.50
CA GLY A 66 12.51 8.02 10.87
C GLY A 66 13.71 7.96 9.92
N GLY A 67 14.29 9.11 9.55
CA GLY A 67 15.63 9.16 8.95
C GLY A 67 15.83 8.53 7.55
N VAL A 68 14.79 8.07 6.87
CA VAL A 68 14.92 7.57 5.49
C VAL A 68 14.96 8.76 4.54
N GLN A 69 16.13 9.35 4.35
CA GLN A 69 16.33 10.27 3.23
C GLN A 69 16.28 9.48 1.93
N ASP A 70 15.53 10.00 0.96
CA ASP A 70 15.45 9.48 -0.39
C ASP A 70 16.81 9.69 -1.07
N ILE A 71 17.70 8.71 -0.93
CA ILE A 71 18.97 8.64 -1.66
C ILE A 71 18.68 8.10 -3.06
N ARG A 72 18.56 9.01 -4.02
CA ARG A 72 18.58 8.67 -5.45
C ARG A 72 19.87 9.13 -6.09
#